data_AF-A0A497P7M3-F1
#
_entry.id   AF-A0A497P7M3-F1
#
_cell.length_a   1.000
_cell.length_b   1.000
_cell.length_c   1.000
_cell.angle_alpha   90.00
_cell.angle_beta   90.00
_cell.angle_gamma   90.00
#
_symmetry.space_group_name_H-M   'P 1'
#
loop_
_entity.id
_entity.type
_entity.pdbx_description
1 polymer ?
#
loop_
_entity_poly.entity_id
_entity_poly.type
_entity_poly.pdbx_seq_one_letter_code
_entity_poly.pdbx_strand_id
1 'polypeptide(L)'
;MRLSVEVILLLTVGIVAYTILSTYEPLLLPYCTFYLLLTIACSFVIFLLEKSFPIDKPNYMIAQAAAYSFTAMSLIASVFTILSAYRTFAIVEEINALYFVLVALGEDLFTYGLPLALEKHTPLGKLVYPVFLGLFAILHYPSYGDVKLLLQPFLAACVNMYLVKKYRNVAGVVVGHMLTDIMLTSLTG
;
A
#
# COMPACT_ATOMS: atom_id res chain seq x y z
N MET A 1 8.15 -0.08 18.52
CA MET A 1 7.04 0.86 18.28
C MET A 1 5.78 0.03 18.17
N ARG A 2 4.65 0.50 18.71
CA ARG A 2 3.36 -0.17 18.53
C ARG A 2 2.81 0.11 17.14
N LEU A 3 2.09 -0.84 16.54
CA LEU A 3 1.42 -0.64 15.24
C LEU A 3 0.51 0.60 15.27
N SER A 4 -0.23 0.81 16.35
CA SER A 4 -1.09 1.98 16.59
C SER A 4 -0.32 3.29 16.50
N VAL A 5 0.90 3.37 17.03
CA VAL A 5 1.76 4.57 16.94
C VAL A 5 2.23 4.77 15.50
N GLU A 6 2.71 3.71 14.85
CA GLU A 6 3.14 3.76 13.45
C GLU A 6 2.01 4.25 12.53
N VAL A 7 0.82 3.72 12.71
CA VAL A 7 -0.35 4.04 11.89
C VAL A 7 -0.85 5.46 12.12
N ILE A 8 -0.76 6.00 13.35
CA ILE A 8 -1.05 7.42 13.62
C ILE A 8 -0.03 8.33 12.92
N LEU A 9 1.26 7.97 12.92
CA LEU A 9 2.29 8.73 12.22
C LEU A 9 2.06 8.70 10.70
N LEU A 10 1.74 7.52 10.16
CA LEU A 10 1.38 7.35 8.75
C LEU A 10 0.12 8.16 8.37
N LEU A 11 -0.90 8.16 9.21
CA LEU A 11 -2.09 9.00 9.02
C LEU A 11 -1.75 10.49 9.02
N THR A 12 -0.85 10.92 9.91
CA THR A 12 -0.38 12.32 9.95
C THR A 12 0.29 12.71 8.63
N VAL A 13 1.14 11.84 8.09
CA VAL A 13 1.76 12.03 6.77
C VAL A 13 0.68 12.12 5.68
N GLY A 14 -0.33 11.25 5.71
CA GLY A 14 -1.44 11.28 4.76
C GLY A 14 -2.25 12.58 4.82
N ILE A 15 -2.55 13.09 6.02
CA ILE A 15 -3.26 14.37 6.18
C ILE A 15 -2.44 15.52 5.59
N VAL A 16 -1.14 15.58 5.90
CA VAL A 16 -0.24 16.63 5.35
C VAL A 16 -0.16 16.55 3.83
N ALA A 17 0.05 15.35 3.28
CA ALA A 17 0.10 15.14 1.83
C ALA A 17 -1.20 15.57 1.15
N TYR A 18 -2.35 15.19 1.70
CA TYR A 18 -3.66 15.61 1.20
C TYR A 18 -3.85 17.13 1.26
N THR A 19 -3.48 17.78 2.38
CA THR A 19 -3.58 19.24 2.50
C THR A 19 -2.78 19.95 1.41
N ILE A 20 -1.53 19.52 1.17
CA ILE A 20 -0.68 20.08 0.12
C ILE A 20 -1.32 19.85 -1.25
N LEU A 21 -1.71 18.62 -1.59
CA LEU A 21 -2.33 18.30 -2.89
C LEU A 21 -3.65 19.04 -3.10
N SER A 22 -4.48 19.19 -2.07
CA SER A 22 -5.74 19.93 -2.16
C SER A 22 -5.55 21.42 -2.46
N THR A 23 -4.38 21.96 -2.11
CA THR A 23 -4.03 23.37 -2.33
C THR A 23 -3.41 23.59 -3.71
N TYR A 24 -2.48 22.72 -4.09
CA TYR A 24 -1.63 22.93 -5.28
C TYR A 24 -2.05 22.10 -6.49
N GLU A 25 -2.76 20.98 -6.30
CA GLU A 25 -3.13 20.01 -7.35
C GLU A 25 -4.63 19.61 -7.25
N PRO A 26 -5.57 20.58 -7.33
CA PRO A 26 -7.00 20.32 -7.07
C PRO A 26 -7.64 19.31 -8.04
N LEU A 27 -7.03 19.08 -9.21
CA LEU A 27 -7.49 18.08 -10.18
C LEU A 27 -7.33 16.64 -9.66
N LEU A 28 -6.39 16.39 -8.74
CA LEU A 28 -6.18 15.08 -8.13
C LEU A 28 -7.12 14.81 -6.95
N LEU A 29 -7.91 15.81 -6.53
CA LEU A 29 -8.68 15.76 -5.28
C LEU A 29 -9.64 14.57 -5.17
N PRO A 30 -10.41 14.17 -6.20
CA PRO A 30 -11.32 13.02 -6.09
C PRO A 30 -10.56 11.73 -5.75
N TYR A 31 -9.41 11.51 -6.37
CA TYR A 31 -8.56 10.35 -6.14
C TYR A 31 -7.86 10.42 -4.77
N CYS A 32 -7.32 11.58 -4.42
CA CYS A 32 -6.69 11.81 -3.11
C CYS A 32 -7.67 11.60 -1.95
N THR A 33 -8.93 12.03 -2.12
CA THR A 33 -9.98 11.90 -1.11
C THR A 33 -10.28 10.43 -0.82
N PHE A 34 -10.38 9.59 -1.86
CA PHE A 34 -10.59 8.15 -1.69
C PHE A 34 -9.49 7.52 -0.83
N TYR A 35 -8.22 7.75 -1.20
CA TYR A 35 -7.08 7.15 -0.49
C TYR A 35 -6.90 7.70 0.94
N LEU A 36 -7.19 8.99 1.17
CA LEU A 36 -7.20 9.55 2.52
C LEU A 36 -8.30 8.92 3.37
N LEU A 37 -9.53 8.79 2.85
CA LEU A 37 -10.63 8.16 3.58
C LEU A 37 -10.35 6.69 3.90
N LEU A 38 -9.76 5.95 2.97
CA LEU A 38 -9.32 4.58 3.20
C LEU A 38 -8.26 4.52 4.30
N THR A 39 -7.26 5.42 4.24
CA THR A 39 -6.22 5.59 5.26
C THR A 39 -6.83 5.87 6.64
N ILE A 40 -7.77 6.81 6.75
CA ILE A 40 -8.47 7.15 8.00
C ILE A 40 -9.24 5.95 8.53
N ALA A 41 -10.05 5.30 7.68
CA ALA A 41 -10.87 4.17 8.08
C ALA A 41 -10.03 2.99 8.59
N CYS A 42 -8.99 2.61 7.86
CA CYS A 42 -8.06 1.56 8.27
C CYS A 42 -7.33 1.94 9.56
N SER A 43 -6.84 3.17 9.65
CA SER A 43 -6.12 3.66 10.83
C SER A 43 -6.97 3.62 12.09
N PHE A 44 -8.22 4.05 11.98
CA PHE A 44 -9.18 4.05 13.08
C PHE A 44 -9.48 2.63 13.55
N VAL A 45 -9.76 1.70 12.63
CA VAL A 45 -10.01 0.30 12.97
C VAL A 45 -8.78 -0.34 13.64
N ILE A 46 -7.58 -0.14 13.07
CA ILE A 46 -6.34 -0.66 13.65
C ILE A 46 -6.13 -0.13 15.07
N PHE A 47 -6.31 1.17 15.28
CA PHE A 47 -6.17 1.81 16.59
C PHE A 47 -7.13 1.21 17.63
N LEU A 48 -8.40 0.98 17.26
CA LEU A 48 -9.39 0.38 18.14
C LEU A 48 -9.05 -1.07 18.52
N LEU A 49 -8.59 -1.87 17.56
CA LEU A 49 -8.23 -3.29 17.79
C LEU A 49 -6.96 -3.42 18.64
N GLU A 50 -5.97 -2.57 18.39
CA GLU A 50 -4.70 -2.53 19.14
C GLU A 50 -4.86 -2.17 20.61
N LYS A 51 -5.93 -1.46 20.99
CA LYS A 51 -6.23 -1.17 22.40
C LYS A 51 -6.39 -2.45 23.23
N SER A 52 -6.89 -3.51 22.61
CA SER A 52 -7.15 -4.80 23.26
C SER A 52 -5.99 -5.79 23.08
N PHE A 53 -5.27 -5.75 21.96
CA PHE A 53 -4.15 -6.65 21.67
C PHE A 53 -3.00 -5.91 20.98
N PRO A 54 -2.05 -5.35 21.74
CA PRO A 54 -0.95 -4.59 21.17
C PRO A 54 0.00 -5.47 20.34
N ILE A 55 0.47 -4.92 19.22
CA ILE A 55 1.47 -5.50 18.33
C ILE A 55 2.74 -4.65 18.42
N ASP A 56 3.74 -5.18 19.11
CA ASP A 56 5.06 -4.55 19.19
C ASP A 56 5.90 -4.84 17.95
N LYS A 57 6.63 -3.80 17.50
CA LYS A 57 7.41 -3.83 16.26
C LYS A 57 8.85 -3.36 16.49
N PRO A 58 9.84 -3.96 15.82
CA PRO A 58 11.21 -3.47 15.80
C PRO A 58 11.30 -2.17 14.97
N ASN A 59 11.85 -1.11 15.55
CA ASN A 59 11.93 0.22 14.89
C ASN A 59 13.05 0.32 13.85
N TYR A 60 14.01 -0.60 13.88
CA TYR A 60 15.28 -0.45 13.14
C TYR A 60 15.25 -1.01 11.72
N MET A 61 14.15 -1.63 11.28
CA MET A 61 14.07 -2.33 9.98
C MET A 61 13.23 -1.62 8.92
N ILE A 62 12.82 -0.36 9.13
CA ILE A 62 12.02 0.41 8.15
C ILE A 62 12.73 0.45 6.80
N ALA A 63 14.00 0.87 6.78
CA ALA A 63 14.79 0.99 5.56
C ALA A 63 14.99 -0.35 4.84
N GLN A 64 15.16 -1.44 5.59
CA GLN A 64 15.31 -2.78 5.02
C GLN A 64 13.99 -3.27 4.41
N ALA A 65 12.87 -3.12 5.12
CA ALA A 65 11.55 -3.46 4.59
C ALA A 65 11.22 -2.65 3.33
N ALA A 66 11.56 -1.35 3.32
CA ALA A 66 11.41 -0.49 2.14
C ALA A 66 12.27 -0.95 0.96
N ALA A 67 13.56 -1.22 1.18
CA ALA A 67 14.46 -1.69 0.12
C ALA A 67 13.99 -3.02 -0.49
N TYR A 68 13.56 -3.97 0.35
CA TYR A 68 13.04 -5.25 -0.13
C TYR A 68 11.70 -5.10 -0.87
N SER A 69 10.80 -4.28 -0.36
CA SER A 69 9.51 -4.01 -0.99
C SER A 69 9.70 -3.36 -2.36
N PHE A 70 10.48 -2.27 -2.41
CA PHE A 70 10.84 -1.58 -3.65
C PHE A 70 11.45 -2.54 -4.68
N THR A 71 12.48 -3.30 -4.27
CA THR A 71 13.18 -4.22 -5.16
C THR A 71 12.24 -5.29 -5.71
N ALA A 72 11.41 -5.88 -4.85
CA ALA A 72 10.50 -6.95 -5.26
C ALA A 72 9.40 -6.44 -6.19
N MET A 73 8.75 -5.33 -5.84
CA MET A 73 7.68 -4.77 -6.66
C MET A 73 8.21 -4.29 -8.01
N SER A 74 9.39 -3.64 -8.04
CA SER A 74 10.04 -3.22 -9.28
C SER A 74 10.39 -4.40 -10.18
N LEU A 75 10.89 -5.51 -9.61
CA LEU A 75 11.18 -6.71 -10.37
C LEU A 75 9.90 -7.36 -10.93
N ILE A 76 8.85 -7.46 -10.11
CA ILE A 76 7.56 -7.99 -10.53
C ILE A 76 6.99 -7.14 -11.66
N ALA A 77 7.00 -5.81 -11.50
CA ALA A 77 6.54 -4.90 -12.55
C ALA A 77 7.35 -5.09 -13.84
N SER A 78 8.68 -5.15 -13.76
CA SER A 78 9.55 -5.35 -14.93
C SER A 78 9.25 -6.66 -15.67
N VAL A 79 9.07 -7.76 -14.94
CA VAL A 79 8.70 -9.06 -15.53
C VAL A 79 7.37 -8.99 -16.25
N PHE A 80 6.36 -8.38 -15.63
CA PHE A 80 5.04 -8.25 -16.25
C PHE A 80 5.03 -7.28 -17.43
N THR A 81 5.82 -6.20 -17.41
CA THR A 81 6.03 -5.34 -18.57
C THR A 81 6.60 -6.11 -19.76
N ILE A 82 7.59 -6.98 -19.53
CA ILE A 82 8.19 -7.81 -20.59
C ILE A 82 7.17 -8.84 -21.12
N LEU A 83 6.42 -9.50 -20.23
CA LEU A 83 5.48 -10.57 -20.60
C LEU A 83 4.19 -10.07 -21.26
N SER A 84 3.76 -8.84 -20.97
CA SER A 84 2.44 -8.33 -21.39
C SER A 84 2.44 -7.49 -22.68
N ALA A 85 3.58 -7.34 -23.36
CA ALA A 85 3.75 -6.71 -24.67
C ALA A 85 2.65 -5.66 -25.03
N TYR A 86 2.83 -4.42 -24.58
CA TYR A 86 2.02 -3.23 -24.93
C TYR A 86 0.62 -3.10 -24.33
N ARG A 87 0.50 -3.11 -22.99
CA ARG A 87 -0.46 -2.21 -22.32
C ARG A 87 0.21 -1.51 -21.16
N THR A 88 0.94 -0.46 -21.51
CA THR A 88 1.45 0.52 -20.56
C THR A 88 0.30 1.05 -19.72
N PHE A 89 0.51 1.05 -18.42
CA PHE A 89 -0.20 1.81 -17.41
C PHE A 89 -0.77 3.10 -18.00
N ALA A 90 -2.02 3.43 -17.68
CA ALA A 90 -2.60 4.70 -18.08
C ALA A 90 -1.66 5.83 -17.63
N ILE A 91 -1.01 6.44 -18.62
CA ILE A 91 0.00 7.48 -18.44
C ILE A 91 -0.75 8.72 -17.96
N VAL A 92 -0.42 9.19 -16.77
CA VAL A 92 -0.70 10.54 -16.36
C VAL A 92 0.66 11.21 -16.20
N GLU A 93 1.00 12.07 -17.16
CA GLU A 93 2.20 12.89 -17.09
C GLU A 93 2.15 13.76 -15.82
N GLU A 94 3.27 13.82 -15.12
CA GLU A 94 3.55 14.72 -13.98
C GLU A 94 2.61 14.60 -12.77
N ILE A 95 2.27 13.39 -12.33
CA ILE A 95 1.64 13.22 -11.02
C ILE A 95 2.66 13.53 -9.90
N ASN A 96 2.32 14.50 -9.05
CA ASN A 96 3.08 14.87 -7.87
C ASN A 96 3.38 13.65 -6.96
N ALA A 97 4.62 13.47 -6.53
CA ALA A 97 5.06 12.35 -5.68
C ALA A 97 4.21 12.16 -4.41
N LEU A 98 3.61 13.24 -3.87
CA LEU A 98 2.72 13.18 -2.72
C LEU A 98 1.42 12.40 -2.99
N TYR A 99 0.98 12.30 -4.25
CA TYR A 99 -0.16 11.45 -4.61
C TYR A 99 0.15 9.98 -4.32
N PHE A 100 1.33 9.50 -4.73
CA PHE A 100 1.75 8.12 -4.48
C PHE A 100 1.94 7.81 -2.99
N VAL A 101 2.22 8.82 -2.17
CA VAL A 101 2.17 8.68 -0.71
C VAL A 101 0.76 8.30 -0.25
N LEU A 102 -0.28 8.98 -0.74
CA LEU A 102 -1.67 8.68 -0.38
C LEU A 102 -2.10 7.30 -0.88
N VAL A 103 -1.76 6.95 -2.13
CA VAL A 103 -2.02 5.63 -2.71
C VAL A 103 -1.42 4.54 -1.84
N ALA A 104 -0.10 4.59 -1.60
CA ALA A 104 0.60 3.58 -0.80
C ALA A 104 0.06 3.50 0.63
N LEU A 105 -0.28 4.63 1.27
CA LEU A 105 -0.89 4.64 2.60
C LEU A 105 -2.23 3.91 2.63
N GLY A 106 -3.14 4.25 1.73
CA GLY A 106 -4.48 3.66 1.69
C GLY A 106 -4.42 2.17 1.39
N GLU A 107 -3.67 1.81 0.35
CA GLU A 107 -3.56 0.43 -0.12
C GLU A 107 -2.86 -0.48 0.89
N ASP A 108 -1.76 -0.03 1.49
CA ASP A 108 -0.96 -0.88 2.38
C ASP A 108 -1.56 -1.00 3.78
N LEU A 109 -2.23 0.05 4.28
CA LEU A 109 -3.01 -0.05 5.52
C LEU A 109 -4.20 -0.97 5.33
N PHE A 110 -4.90 -0.91 4.19
CA PHE A 110 -5.98 -1.83 3.87
C PHE A 110 -5.48 -3.26 3.72
N THR A 111 -4.42 -3.47 2.93
CA THR A 111 -4.00 -4.81 2.49
C THR A 111 -3.11 -5.51 3.51
N TYR A 112 -2.32 -4.78 4.30
CA TYR A 112 -1.36 -5.37 5.25
C TYR A 112 -1.60 -4.92 6.70
N GLY A 113 -1.85 -3.64 6.93
CA GLY A 113 -2.06 -3.10 8.28
C GLY A 113 -3.31 -3.68 8.97
N LEU A 114 -4.43 -3.68 8.25
CA LEU A 114 -5.71 -4.12 8.77
C LEU A 114 -5.76 -5.65 9.02
N PRO A 115 -5.26 -6.52 8.12
CA PRO A 115 -5.17 -7.96 8.39
C PRO A 115 -4.29 -8.32 9.59
N LEU A 116 -3.19 -7.59 9.81
CA LEU A 116 -2.36 -7.76 11.01
C LEU A 116 -3.16 -7.51 12.29
N ALA A 117 -3.98 -6.46 12.30
CA ALA A 117 -4.84 -6.13 13.44
C ALA A 117 -6.01 -7.12 13.56
N LEU A 118 -6.58 -7.60 12.46
CA LEU A 118 -7.74 -8.50 12.44
C LEU A 118 -7.41 -9.96 12.78
N GLU A 119 -6.19 -10.45 12.57
CA GLU A 119 -5.83 -11.87 12.76
C GLU A 119 -6.31 -12.43 14.12
N LYS A 120 -6.20 -11.63 15.19
CA LYS A 120 -6.58 -12.04 16.55
C LYS A 120 -8.05 -11.80 16.90
N HIS A 121 -8.79 -11.11 16.04
CA HIS A 121 -10.13 -10.59 16.31
C HIS A 121 -11.22 -11.20 15.42
N THR A 122 -10.85 -12.13 14.54
CA THR A 122 -11.79 -12.79 13.63
C THR A 122 -11.69 -14.31 13.79
N PRO A 123 -12.80 -15.06 13.58
CA PRO A 123 -12.76 -16.52 13.54
C PRO A 123 -11.95 -17.06 12.35
N LEU A 124 -11.64 -16.21 11.36
CA LEU A 124 -10.81 -16.56 10.21
C LEU A 124 -9.34 -16.74 10.59
N GLY A 125 -8.88 -16.13 11.70
CA GLY A 125 -7.49 -16.21 12.13
C GLY A 125 -6.53 -15.77 11.01
N LYS A 126 -5.60 -16.66 10.63
CA LYS A 126 -4.63 -16.41 9.54
C LYS A 126 -5.25 -16.40 8.13
N LEU A 127 -6.51 -16.81 7.96
CA LEU A 127 -7.18 -16.77 6.66
C LEU A 127 -7.54 -15.33 6.24
N VAL A 128 -7.49 -14.35 7.14
CA VAL A 128 -7.67 -12.94 6.77
C VAL A 128 -6.64 -12.48 5.74
N TYR A 129 -5.41 -13.00 5.79
CA TYR A 129 -4.34 -12.58 4.88
C TYR A 129 -4.66 -12.89 3.41
N PRO A 130 -4.91 -14.16 3.00
CA PRO A 130 -5.25 -14.46 1.61
C PRO A 130 -6.55 -13.78 1.14
N VAL A 131 -7.52 -13.52 2.04
CA VAL A 131 -8.73 -12.77 1.69
C VAL A 131 -8.39 -11.34 1.25
N PHE A 132 -7.60 -10.62 2.03
CA PHE A 132 -7.22 -9.25 1.69
C PHE A 132 -6.29 -9.16 0.48
N LEU A 133 -5.40 -10.15 0.29
CA LEU A 133 -4.58 -10.26 -0.92
C LEU A 133 -5.44 -10.46 -2.18
N GLY A 134 -6.46 -11.33 -2.09
CA GLY A 134 -7.41 -11.54 -3.19
C GLY A 134 -8.26 -10.30 -3.47
N LEU A 135 -8.79 -9.65 -2.43
CA LEU A 135 -9.55 -8.40 -2.55
C LEU A 135 -8.71 -7.30 -3.21
N PHE A 136 -7.46 -7.13 -2.78
CA PHE A 136 -6.54 -6.16 -3.37
C PHE A 136 -6.35 -6.38 -4.87
N ALA A 137 -6.08 -7.62 -5.30
CA ALA A 137 -5.94 -7.92 -6.72
C ALA A 137 -7.24 -7.68 -7.51
N ILE A 138 -8.40 -8.05 -6.96
CA ILE A 138 -9.70 -7.83 -7.62
C ILE A 138 -10.00 -6.34 -7.79
N LEU A 139 -9.65 -5.50 -6.81
CA LEU A 139 -9.84 -4.05 -6.88
C LEU A 139 -9.04 -3.40 -8.02
N HIS A 140 -8.00 -4.05 -8.52
CA HIS A 140 -7.22 -3.59 -9.67
C HIS A 140 -7.85 -3.95 -11.02
N TYR A 141 -8.87 -4.82 -11.06
CA TYR A 141 -9.50 -5.25 -12.32
C TYR A 141 -9.99 -4.09 -13.22
N PRO A 142 -10.63 -3.03 -12.70
CA PRO A 142 -11.06 -1.91 -13.54
C PRO A 142 -9.91 -1.23 -14.28
N SER A 143 -8.73 -1.15 -13.67
CA SER A 143 -7.54 -0.52 -14.28
C SER A 143 -6.85 -1.43 -15.28
N TYR A 144 -6.84 -2.73 -15.04
CA TYR A 144 -6.13 -3.70 -15.87
C TYR A 144 -6.97 -4.23 -17.05
N GLY A 145 -8.28 -4.38 -16.86
CA GLY A 145 -9.20 -4.88 -17.89
C GLY A 145 -9.00 -6.34 -18.32
N ASP A 146 -8.02 -7.05 -17.73
CA ASP A 146 -7.72 -8.47 -17.98
C ASP A 146 -7.39 -9.18 -16.66
N VAL A 147 -8.11 -10.27 -16.39
CA VAL A 147 -7.93 -11.12 -15.20
C VAL A 147 -6.51 -11.67 -15.09
N LYS A 148 -5.85 -11.96 -16.22
CA LYS A 148 -4.48 -12.51 -16.23
C LYS A 148 -3.47 -11.53 -15.66
N LEU A 149 -3.70 -10.23 -15.84
CA LEU A 149 -2.81 -9.20 -15.35
C LEU A 149 -3.00 -8.92 -13.85
N LEU A 150 -4.11 -9.37 -13.24
CA LEU A 150 -4.29 -9.32 -11.78
C LEU A 150 -3.27 -10.14 -11.01
N LEU A 151 -2.57 -11.06 -11.68
CA LEU A 151 -1.47 -11.80 -11.08
C LEU A 151 -0.33 -10.85 -10.66
N GLN A 152 -0.14 -9.73 -11.35
CA GLN A 152 0.88 -8.73 -11.01
C GLN A 152 0.64 -8.10 -9.63
N PRO A 153 -0.49 -7.38 -9.36
CA PRO A 153 -0.75 -6.80 -8.05
C PRO A 153 -0.89 -7.88 -6.98
N PHE A 154 -1.39 -9.09 -7.32
CA PHE A 154 -1.47 -10.20 -6.38
C PHE A 154 -0.08 -10.67 -5.90
N LEU A 155 0.86 -10.88 -6.82
CA LEU A 155 2.23 -11.30 -6.48
C LEU A 155 2.96 -10.21 -5.69
N ALA A 156 2.82 -8.94 -6.08
CA ALA A 156 3.37 -7.80 -5.35
C ALA A 156 2.85 -7.78 -3.91
N ALA A 157 1.53 -7.95 -3.74
CA ALA A 157 0.91 -7.99 -2.44
C ALA A 157 1.33 -9.20 -1.60
N CYS A 158 1.53 -10.37 -2.20
CA CYS A 158 2.03 -11.55 -1.49
C CYS A 158 3.43 -11.31 -0.92
N VAL A 159 4.34 -10.70 -1.70
CA VAL A 159 5.69 -10.39 -1.23
C VAL A 159 5.63 -9.33 -0.14
N ASN A 160 4.91 -8.24 -0.35
CA ASN A 160 4.76 -7.18 0.65
C ASN A 160 4.15 -7.70 1.96
N MET A 161 3.13 -8.55 1.89
CA MET A 161 2.56 -9.22 3.08
C MET A 161 3.60 -10.08 3.80
N TYR A 162 4.43 -10.84 3.06
CA TYR A 162 5.53 -11.58 3.66
C TYR A 162 6.51 -10.65 4.38
N LEU A 163 6.90 -9.52 3.76
CA LEU A 163 7.77 -8.53 4.36
C LEU A 163 7.15 -7.91 5.62
N VAL A 164 5.87 -7.53 5.57
CA VAL A 164 5.13 -7.02 6.73
C VAL A 164 5.09 -8.05 7.85
N LYS A 165 4.88 -9.34 7.57
CA LYS A 165 4.87 -10.39 8.61
C LYS A 165 6.25 -10.67 9.18
N LYS A 166 7.28 -10.68 8.34
CA LYS A 166 8.66 -10.95 8.73
C LYS A 166 9.28 -9.81 9.53
N TYR A 167 9.16 -8.59 9.02
CA TYR A 167 9.81 -7.40 9.59
C TYR A 167 8.89 -6.61 10.52
N ARG A 168 7.59 -6.96 10.58
CA ARG A 168 6.57 -6.28 11.38
C ARG A 168 6.54 -4.78 11.10
N ASN A 169 6.75 -4.37 9.85
CA ASN A 169 6.94 -2.98 9.47
C ASN A 169 6.04 -2.63 8.28
N VAL A 170 5.00 -1.84 8.54
CA VAL A 170 4.05 -1.43 7.49
C VAL A 170 4.56 -0.17 6.81
N ALA A 171 5.14 0.76 7.57
CA ALA A 171 5.73 1.99 7.06
C ALA A 171 6.84 1.73 6.04
N GLY A 172 7.69 0.73 6.27
CA GLY A 172 8.72 0.32 5.31
C GLY A 172 8.11 -0.14 3.99
N VAL A 173 7.04 -0.94 4.05
CA VAL A 173 6.32 -1.38 2.83
C VAL A 173 5.65 -0.20 2.13
N VAL A 174 5.01 0.73 2.87
CA VAL A 174 4.47 2.00 2.33
C VAL A 174 5.54 2.78 1.57
N VAL A 175 6.72 2.93 2.15
CA VAL A 175 7.83 3.65 1.49
C VAL A 175 8.30 2.90 0.24
N GLY A 176 8.45 1.58 0.31
CA GLY A 176 8.88 0.78 -0.85
C GLY A 176 7.86 0.78 -2.00
N HIS A 177 6.57 0.72 -1.67
CA HIS A 177 5.47 0.85 -2.60
C HIS A 177 5.47 2.22 -3.28
N MET A 178 5.45 3.29 -2.50
CA MET A 178 5.51 4.67 -3.01
C MET A 178 6.69 4.89 -3.95
N LEU A 179 7.89 4.42 -3.58
CA LEU A 179 9.08 4.54 -4.43
C LEU A 179 8.94 3.76 -5.75
N THR A 180 8.26 2.61 -5.71
CA THR A 180 8.00 1.81 -6.91
C THR A 180 7.05 2.55 -7.85
N ASP A 181 5.97 3.14 -7.34
CA ASP A 181 5.02 3.85 -8.18
C ASP A 181 5.64 5.08 -8.84
N ILE A 182 6.45 5.85 -8.08
CA ILE A 182 7.23 6.98 -8.62
C ILE A 182 8.18 6.49 -9.73
N MET A 183 8.90 5.38 -9.50
CA MET A 183 9.80 4.82 -10.50
C MET A 183 9.04 4.40 -11.77
N LEU A 184 7.95 3.66 -11.63
CA LEU A 184 7.19 3.13 -12.76
C LEU A 184 6.57 4.23 -13.61
N THR A 185 6.10 5.31 -12.99
CA THR A 185 5.58 6.48 -13.71
C THR A 185 6.66 7.31 -14.38
N SER A 186 7.86 7.42 -13.79
CA SER A 186 9.00 8.13 -14.38
C SER A 186 9.61 7.44 -15.61
N LEU A 187 9.42 6.12 -15.75
CA LEU A 187 9.92 5.33 -16.90
C LEU A 187 8.97 5.36 -18.10
N THR A 188 7.77 5.87 -17.92
CA THR A 188 6.72 5.92 -18.94
C THR A 188 6.45 7.31 -19.51
N GLY A 189 7.16 8.33 -19.01
CA GLY A 189 7.19 9.69 -19.55
C GLY A 189 8.39 9.94 -20.47
#